data_AF-A0A535V0H7-F1
#
_entry.id   AF-A0A535V0H7-F1
#
_cell.length_a   1.000
_cell.length_b   1.000
_cell.length_c   1.000
_cell.angle_alpha   90.00
_cell.angle_beta   90.00
_cell.angle_gamma   90.00
#
_symmetry.space_group_name_H-M   'P 1'
#
loop_
_entity.id
_entity.type
_entity.pdbx_description
1 polymer ?
#
loop_
_entity_poly.entity_id
_entity_poly.type
_entity_poly.pdbx_seq_one_letter_code
_entity_poly.pdbx_strand_id
1 'polypeptide(L)' 'MQSTNIRQIKAALVEQAFLGTAQVSCPMGPVVAVRRRKGQLLVMIRGWGRWYPVESVRIERMVVSSSR' A
#
# COMPACT_ATOMS: atom_id res chain seq x y z
N MET A 1 -1.02 -5.33 8.79
CA MET A 1 -0.12 -6.40 8.29
C MET A 1 1.05 -5.78 7.55
N GLN A 2 2.30 -6.19 7.82
CA GLN A 2 3.46 -5.80 6.99
C GLN A 2 3.57 -6.74 5.80
N SER A 3 3.81 -6.21 4.59
CA SER A 3 3.96 -7.02 3.38
C SER A 3 5.05 -6.50 2.46
N THR A 4 5.75 -7.44 1.82
CA THR A 4 6.70 -7.21 0.71
C THR A 4 6.19 -7.82 -0.60
N ASN A 5 5.04 -8.51 -0.55
CA ASN A 5 4.48 -9.20 -1.70
C ASN A 5 3.74 -8.21 -2.60
N ILE A 6 4.35 -7.89 -3.74
CA ILE A 6 3.82 -6.91 -4.69
C ILE A 6 2.39 -7.21 -5.15
N ARG A 7 1.98 -8.48 -5.27
CA ARG A 7 0.60 -8.84 -5.69
C ARG A 7 -0.40 -8.45 -4.61
N GLN A 8 -0.10 -8.74 -3.35
CA GLN A 8 -0.94 -8.35 -2.21
C GLN A 8 -1.02 -6.83 -2.07
N ILE A 9 0.10 -6.13 -2.24
CA ILE A 9 0.13 -4.66 -2.14
C ILE A 9 -0.69 -4.04 -3.27
N LYS A 10 -0.58 -4.55 -4.50
CA LYS A 10 -1.40 -4.07 -5.62
C LYS A 10 -2.89 -4.30 -5.38
N ALA A 11 -3.28 -5.47 -4.87
CA ALA A 11 -4.67 -5.73 -4.51
C ALA A 11 -5.17 -4.74 -3.45
N ALA A 12 -4.39 -4.50 -2.39
CA ALA A 12 -4.74 -3.54 -1.35
C ALA A 12 -4.80 -2.08 -1.86
N LEU A 13 -3.96 -1.70 -2.83
CA LEU A 13 -4.04 -0.37 -3.46
C LEU A 13 -5.32 -0.22 -4.31
N VAL A 14 -5.78 -1.30 -4.95
CA VAL A 14 -7.08 -1.33 -5.65
C VAL A 14 -8.21 -1.22 -4.63
N GLU A 15 -8.19 -2.01 -3.56
CA GLU A 15 -9.16 -1.91 -2.45
C GLU A 15 -9.19 -0.47 -1.88
N GLN A 16 -8.04 0.15 -1.65
CA GLN A 16 -7.92 1.54 -1.18
C GLN A 16 -8.57 2.55 -2.15
N ALA A 17 -8.35 2.39 -3.46
CA ALA A 17 -8.84 3.34 -4.46
C ALA A 17 -10.34 3.23 -4.74
N PHE A 18 -10.89 2.01 -4.71
CA PHE A 18 -12.26 1.75 -5.17
C PHE A 18 -13.24 1.43 -4.04
N LEU A 19 -12.79 0.80 -2.97
CA LEU A 19 -13.65 0.34 -1.87
C LEU A 19 -13.47 1.18 -0.60
N GLY A 20 -12.31 1.83 -0.42
CA GLY A 20 -11.97 2.53 0.81
C GLY A 20 -11.84 1.60 2.04
N THR A 21 -11.86 0.28 1.83
CA THR A 21 -11.78 -0.74 2.88
C THR A 21 -10.34 -1.14 3.21
N ALA A 22 -9.36 -0.61 2.48
CA ALA A 22 -7.95 -0.83 2.74
C ALA A 22 -7.16 0.49 2.72
N GLN A 23 -6.09 0.53 3.49
CA GLN A 23 -5.11 1.60 3.50
C GLN A 23 -3.71 1.00 3.39
N VAL A 24 -2.90 1.56 2.49
CA VAL A 24 -1.51 1.17 2.27
C VAL A 24 -0.62 2.34 2.63
N SER A 25 0.31 2.13 3.56
CA SER A 25 1.23 3.16 4.06
C SER A 25 2.64 2.62 4.25
N CYS A 26 3.60 3.53 4.27
CA CYS A 26 4.95 3.29 4.77
C CYS A 26 5.26 4.30 5.89
N PRO A 27 6.39 4.18 6.61
CA PRO A 27 6.75 5.13 7.66
C PRO A 27 6.75 6.60 7.21
N MET A 28 7.01 6.85 5.92
CA MET A 28 7.04 8.20 5.35
C MET A 28 5.65 8.74 4.94
N GLY A 29 4.63 7.88 4.80
CA GLY A 29 3.28 8.33 4.47
C GLY A 29 2.43 7.36 3.64
N PRO A 30 1.27 7.83 3.13
CA PRO A 30 0.35 7.04 2.32
C PRO A 30 0.95 6.67 0.97
N VAL A 31 0.79 5.41 0.58
CA VAL A 31 1.30 4.86 -0.68
C VAL A 31 0.19 4.83 -1.72
N VAL A 32 0.51 5.24 -2.95
CA VAL A 32 -0.43 5.26 -4.09
C VAL A 32 -0.03 4.33 -5.23
N ALA A 33 1.25 3.91 -5.28
CA ALA A 33 1.70 2.95 -6.26
C ALA A 33 2.90 2.15 -5.75
N VAL A 34 3.08 0.95 -6.29
CA VAL A 34 4.17 0.04 -5.93
C VAL A 34 4.79 -0.60 -7.18
N ARG A 35 6.10 -0.84 -7.16
CA ARG A 35 6.80 -1.65 -8.15
C ARG A 35 7.99 -2.38 -7.53
N ARG A 36 8.52 -3.38 -8.25
CA ARG A 36 9.76 -4.06 -7.88
C ARG A 36 10.83 -3.80 -8.94
N ARG A 37 12.03 -3.41 -8.53
CA ARG A 37 13.17 -3.19 -9.44
C ARG A 37 14.44 -3.69 -8.77
N LYS A 38 15.22 -4.52 -9.48
CA LYS A 38 16.47 -5.12 -8.96
C LYS A 38 16.31 -5.74 -7.56
N GLY A 39 15.24 -6.52 -7.36
CA GLY A 39 14.93 -7.17 -6.08
C GLY A 39 14.28 -6.25 -5.02
N GLN A 40 14.46 -4.93 -5.12
CA GLN A 40 13.97 -3.96 -4.15
C GLN A 40 12.51 -3.55 -4.40
N LEU A 41 11.77 -3.36 -3.30
CA LEU A 41 10.43 -2.79 -3.31
C LEU A 41 10.51 -1.27 -3.37
N LEU A 42 9.79 -0.68 -4.32
CA LEU A 42 9.71 0.77 -4.52
C LEU A 42 8.25 1.20 -4.37
N VAL A 43 8.03 2.29 -3.65
CA VAL A 43 6.71 2.90 -3.47
C VAL A 43 6.69 4.33 -3.99
N MET A 44 5.51 4.79 -4.40
CA MET A 44 5.24 6.20 -4.65
C MET A 44 4.36 6.72 -3.52
N ILE A 45 4.86 7.73 -2.81
CA ILE A 45 4.15 8.38 -1.71
C ILE A 45 3.23 9.45 -2.30
N ARG A 46 1.99 9.52 -1.80
CA ARG A 46 0.99 10.49 -2.27
C ARG A 46 1.55 11.91 -2.19
N GLY A 47 1.56 12.62 -3.33
CA GLY A 47 2.02 14.01 -3.42
C GLY A 47 3.53 14.19 -3.62
N TRP A 48 4.35 13.14 -3.59
CA TRP A 48 5.82 13.27 -3.69
C TRP A 48 6.36 13.12 -5.12
N GLY A 49 5.59 12.50 -6.03
CA GLY A 49 5.95 12.38 -7.46
C GLY A 49 7.18 11.52 -7.77
N ARG A 50 7.84 10.92 -6.77
CA ARG A 50 9.06 10.12 -6.92
C ARG A 50 8.90 8.73 -6.29
N TRP A 51 9.70 7.78 -6.77
CA TRP A 51 9.80 6.43 -6.24
C TRP A 51 10.83 6.34 -5.13
N TYR A 52 10.45 5.72 -4.01
CA TYR A 52 11.31 5.53 -2.84
C TYR A 52 11.47 4.04 -2.50
N PRO A 53 12.69 3.60 -2.18
CA PRO A 53 12.91 2.25 -1.67
C PRO A 53 12.34 2.12 -0.27
N VAL A 54 11.68 0.99 -0.03
CA VAL A 54 11.19 0.60 1.30
C VAL A 54 11.43 -0.89 1.50
N GLU A 55 11.62 -1.29 2.75
CA GLU A 55 11.76 -2.71 3.10
C GLU A 55 10.42 -3.44 3.03
N SER A 56 9.34 -2.78 3.48
CA SER A 56 7.97 -3.29 3.48
C SER A 56 6.96 -2.15 3.48
N VAL A 57 5.69 -2.48 3.26
CA VAL A 57 4.57 -1.57 3.45
C VAL A 57 3.58 -2.15 4.46
N ARG A 58 2.90 -1.26 5.16
CA ARG A 58 1.81 -1.58 6.06
C ARG A 58 0.50 -1.57 5.28
N ILE A 59 -0.21 -2.68 5.31
CA ILE A 59 -1.57 -2.83 4.81
C ILE A 59 -2.51 -2.93 6.00
N GLU A 60 -3.47 -2.03 6.06
CA GLU A 60 -4.55 -2.02 7.03
C GLU A 60 -5.86 -2.25 6.28
N ARG A 61 -6.69 -3.17 6.77
CA ARG A 61 -8.03 -3.38 6.24
C ARG A 61 -9.03 -3.01 7.31
N MET A 62 -9.98 -2.15 6.94
CA MET A 62 -11.09 -1.81 7.81
C MET A 62 -12.08 -2.97 7.72
N VAL A 63 -12.20 -3.73 8.80
CA VAL A 63 -13.33 -4.64 8.95
C VAL A 63 -14.52 -3.72 9.20
N VAL A 64 -15.37 -3.53 8.20
CA VAL A 64 -16.67 -2.90 8.44
C VAL A 64 -17.43 -3.90 9.30
N SER A 65 -17.51 -3.63 10.60
CA SER A 65 -18.49 -4.27 11.46
C SER A 65 -19.85 -3.92 10.86
N SER A 66 -20.48 -4.86 10.14
CA SER A 66 -21.90 -4.76 9.82
C SER A 66 -22.66 -4.77 11.14
N SER A 67 -22.88 -3.60 11.71
CA SER A 67 -23.93 -3.37 12.69
C SER A 67 -25.16 -2.92 11.90
N ARG A 68 -25.87 -3.90 11.35
CA ARG A 68 -27.32 -3.89 11.10
C ARG A 68 -27.75 -5.25 10.55
#